data_AF-A0A349Y887-F1
#
_entry.id   AF-A0A349Y887-F1
#
_cell.length_a   1.000
_cell.length_b   1.000
_cell.length_c   1.000
_cell.angle_alpha   90.00
_cell.angle_beta   90.00
_cell.angle_gamma   90.00
#
_symmetry.space_group_name_H-M   'P 1'
#
loop_
_entity.id
_entity.type
_entity.pdbx_description
1 polymer ?
#
loop_
_entity_poly.entity_id
_entity_poly.type
_entity_poly.pdbx_seq_one_letter_code
_entity_poly.pdbx_strand_id
1 'polypeptide(L)' 'RAVRELADAGACVIVVLHDLNLAAAYADRIVLLEQGRVAADGTPTEVLTREHIERVYQQPVLVLRHPQRDAPLVVVTDA' A
#
# COMPACT_ATOMS: atom_id res chain seq x y z
N ARG A 1 -10.15 2.17 11.79
CA ARG A 1 -10.16 3.19 12.85
C ARG A 1 -9.43 2.71 14.11
N ALA A 2 -9.83 1.59 14.71
CA ALA A 2 -9.18 1.03 15.91
C ALA A 2 -7.65 0.89 15.81
N VAL A 3 -7.12 0.39 14.69
CA VAL A 3 -5.67 0.29 14.47
C VAL A 3 -4.97 1.66 14.50
N ARG A 4 -5.59 2.69 13.92
CA ARG A 4 -5.01 4.04 13.89
C ARG A 4 -5.04 4.67 15.28
N GLU A 5 -6.11 4.47 16.04
CA GLU A 5 -6.21 4.95 17.43
C GLU A 5 -5.12 4.34 18.33
N LEU A 6 -4.81 3.04 18.16
CA LEU A 6 -3.70 2.39 18.86
C LEU A 6 -2.34 2.98 18.47
N ALA A 7 -2.13 3.22 17.18
CA ALA A 7 -0.90 3.84 16.69
C ALA A 7 -0.73 5.27 17.21
N ASP A 8 -1.80 6.08 17.15
CA ASP A 8 -1.81 7.46 17.67
C ASP A 8 -1.62 7.49 19.21
N ALA A 9 -1.98 6.41 19.92
CA ALA A 9 -1.70 6.21 21.34
C ALA A 9 -0.26 5.70 21.63
N GLY A 10 0.60 5.58 20.61
CA GLY A 10 2.02 5.22 20.74
C GLY A 10 2.34 3.72 20.57
N ALA A 11 1.36 2.89 20.20
CA ALA A 11 1.63 1.49 19.90
C ALA A 11 2.30 1.33 18.52
N CYS A 12 3.28 0.43 18.40
CA CYS A 12 3.72 -0.05 17.09
C CYS A 12 2.71 -1.08 16.58
N VAL A 13 2.04 -0.78 15.46
CA VAL A 13 1.06 -1.69 14.86
C VAL A 13 1.58 -2.19 13.52
N ILE A 14 1.56 -3.51 13.35
CA ILE A 14 1.87 -4.19 12.08
C ILE A 14 0.59 -4.89 11.62
N VAL A 15 0.20 -4.65 10.38
CA VAL A 15 -0.97 -5.28 9.77
C VAL A 15 -0.54 -5.89 8.44
N VAL A 16 -1.03 -7.10 8.16
CA VAL A 16 -0.84 -7.77 6.86
C VAL A 16 -2.14 -7.66 6.07
N LEU A 17 -2.07 -7.02 4.91
CA LEU A 17 -3.24 -6.71 4.08
C LEU A 17 -3.00 -7.17 2.64
N HIS A 18 -4.06 -7.65 2.00
CA HIS A 18 -4.10 -7.83 0.54
C HIS A 18 -4.73 -6.64 -0.18
N ASP A 19 -5.45 -5.77 0.54
CA ASP A 19 -6.06 -4.56 -0.02
C ASP A 19 -5.05 -3.40 -0.02
N LEU A 20 -4.55 -3.06 -1.20
CA LEU A 20 -3.55 -2.01 -1.41
C LEU A 20 -4.09 -0.61 -1.10
N ASN A 21 -5.38 -0.36 -1.35
CA ASN A 21 -5.99 0.95 -1.10
C ASN A 21 -6.20 1.18 0.40
N LEU A 22 -6.50 0.11 1.15
CA LEU A 22 -6.55 0.16 2.59
C LEU A 22 -5.15 0.38 3.18
N ALA A 23 -4.14 -0.31 2.68
CA ALA A 23 -2.75 -0.07 3.08
C ALA A 23 -2.34 1.38 2.81
N ALA A 24 -2.62 1.90 1.60
CA ALA A 24 -2.35 3.28 1.22
C ALA A 24 -3.00 4.32 2.14
N ALA A 25 -4.22 4.06 2.59
CA ALA A 25 -5.01 5.02 3.35
C ALA A 25 -4.64 5.11 4.83
N TYR A 26 -4.02 4.09 5.41
CA TYR A 26 -3.83 4.00 6.86
C TYR A 26 -2.40 3.70 7.30
N ALA A 27 -1.55 3.14 6.44
CA ALA A 27 -0.18 2.80 6.80
C ALA A 27 0.75 4.00 6.62
N ASP A 28 1.59 4.26 7.62
CA ASP A 28 2.66 5.26 7.50
C ASP A 28 3.84 4.71 6.68
N ARG A 29 4.01 3.38 6.66
CA ARG A 29 5.05 2.64 5.94
C ARG A 29 4.48 1.31 5.42
N ILE A 30 4.87 0.92 4.22
CA ILE A 30 4.49 -0.35 3.59
C ILE A 30 5.74 -1.16 3.30
N VAL A 31 5.69 -2.46 3.62
CA VAL A 31 6.68 -3.45 3.17
C VAL A 31 5.98 -4.35 2.16
N LEU A 32 6.39 -4.27 0.91
CA LEU A 32 5.88 -5.12 -0.16
C LEU A 32 6.73 -6.39 -0.25
N LEU A 33 6.07 -7.55 -0.25
CA LEU A 33 6.73 -8.85 -0.29
C LEU A 33 6.50 -9.55 -1.64
N GLU A 34 7.58 -10.12 -2.18
CA GLU A 34 7.57 -10.96 -3.38
C GLU A 34 8.37 -12.23 -3.06
N GLN A 35 7.74 -13.40 -3.17
CA GLN A 35 8.39 -14.71 -2.98
C GLN A 35 9.20 -14.83 -1.67
N GLY A 36 8.65 -14.30 -0.56
CA GLY A 36 9.29 -14.34 0.76
C GLY A 36 10.45 -13.35 0.94
N ARG A 37 10.65 -12.42 0.01
CA ARG A 37 11.65 -11.33 0.10
C ARG A 37 10.97 -9.97 0.05
N VAL A 38 11.62 -8.96 0.62
CA VAL A 38 11.19 -7.57 0.52
C VAL A 38 11.47 -7.07 -0.90
N ALA A 39 10.40 -6.75 -1.63
CA ALA A 39 10.47 -6.16 -2.96
C ALA A 39 10.61 -4.64 -2.89
N ALA A 40 9.91 -4.00 -1.96
CA ALA A 40 9.97 -2.57 -1.70
C ALA A 40 9.61 -2.25 -0.23
N ASP A 41 10.15 -1.16 0.29
CA ASP A 41 9.97 -0.72 1.67
C ASP A 41 10.06 0.81 1.75
N GLY A 42 9.01 1.47 2.24
CA GLY A 42 8.94 2.93 2.27
C GLY A 42 7.53 3.44 2.54
N THR A 43 7.29 4.71 2.22
CA THR A 43 5.95 5.31 2.29
C THR A 43 5.00 4.67 1.27
N PRO A 44 3.68 4.82 1.43
CA PRO A 44 2.72 4.35 0.44
C PRO A 44 3.02 4.80 -1.00
N THR A 45 3.43 6.05 -1.19
CA THR A 45 3.73 6.61 -2.52
C THR A 45 4.99 6.01 -3.15
N GLU A 46 6.01 5.71 -2.34
CA GLU A 46 7.25 5.09 -2.82
C GLU A 46 7.07 3.60 -3.14
N VAL A 47 6.18 2.92 -2.41
CA VAL A 47 5.98 1.47 -2.51
C VAL A 47 4.90 1.10 -3.52
N LEU A 48 3.75 1.76 -3.50
CA LEU A 48 2.60 1.44 -4.35
C LEU A 48 2.71 2.09 -5.72
N THR A 49 3.79 1.79 -6.45
CA THR A 49 4.01 2.23 -7.82
C THR A 49 3.45 1.22 -8.82
N ARG A 50 3.14 1.67 -10.04
CA ARG A 50 2.72 0.75 -11.12
C ARG A 50 3.72 -0.40 -11.27
N GLU A 51 5.00 -0.07 -11.39
CA GLU A 51 6.07 -1.05 -11.60
C GLU A 51 6.11 -2.11 -10.50
N HIS A 52 6.07 -1.69 -9.23
CA HIS A 52 6.09 -2.64 -8.11
C HIS A 52 4.85 -3.51 -8.09
N ILE A 53 3.65 -2.92 -8.28
CA ILE A 53 2.40 -3.67 -8.17
C ILE A 53 2.21 -4.63 -9.34
N GLU A 54 2.46 -4.20 -10.58
CA GLU A 54 2.37 -5.08 -11.75
C GLU A 54 3.36 -6.24 -11.64
N ARG A 55 4.58 -5.99 -11.14
CA ARG A 55 5.57 -7.03 -10.88
C ARG A 55 5.14 -8.01 -9.79
N VAL A 56 4.65 -7.54 -8.64
CA VAL A 56 4.35 -8.45 -7.51
C VAL A 56 3.02 -9.18 -7.70
N TYR A 57 2.00 -8.50 -8.22
CA TYR A 57 0.65 -9.03 -8.38
C TYR A 57 0.39 -9.63 -9.76
N GLN A 58 1.29 -9.43 -10.73
CA GLN A 58 1.15 -9.94 -12.10
C GLN A 58 -0.17 -9.51 -12.76
N GLN A 59 -0.62 -8.29 -12.44
CA GLN A 59 -1.89 -7.72 -12.89
C GLN A 59 -1.66 -6.28 -13.36
N PRO A 60 -2.14 -5.89 -14.56
CA PRO A 60 -2.07 -4.50 -15.01
C PRO A 60 -2.86 -3.56 -14.12
N VAL A 61 -2.26 -2.42 -13.74
CA VAL A 61 -2.89 -1.43 -12.86
C VAL A 61 -2.61 0.02 -13.26
N LEU A 62 -3.52 0.90 -12.87
CA LEU A 62 -3.26 2.33 -12.76
C LEU A 62 -3.01 2.69 -11.30
N VAL A 63 -1.97 3.49 -11.07
CA VAL A 63 -1.73 4.14 -9.79
C VAL A 63 -2.02 5.62 -9.97
N LEU A 64 -3.09 6.09 -9.33
CA LEU A 64 -3.58 7.45 -9.39
C LEU A 64 -3.38 8.13 -8.03
N ARG A 65 -3.47 9.45 -7.99
CA ARG A 65 -3.61 10.16 -6.71
C ARG A 65 -5.05 10.07 -6.25
N HIS A 66 -5.29 9.72 -5.00
CA HIS A 66 -6.64 9.67 -4.44
C HIS A 66 -7.27 11.09 -4.43
N PRO A 67 -8.51 11.28 -4.89
CA PRO A 67 -9.09 12.62 -5.09
C PRO A 67 -9.35 13.39 -3.79
N GLN A 68 -9.49 12.68 -2.66
CA GLN A 68 -9.79 13.26 -1.34
C GLN A 68 -8.69 13.05 -0.29
N ARG A 69 -7.60 12.35 -0.64
CA ARG A 69 -6.56 11.95 0.32
C ARG A 69 -5.20 12.11 -0.32
N ASP A 70 -4.19 12.42 0.47
CA ASP A 70 -2.81 12.42 -0.01
C ASP A 70 -2.23 11.01 0.04
N ALA A 71 -2.81 10.11 -0.76
CA ALA A 71 -2.44 8.71 -0.82
C ALA A 71 -2.62 8.18 -2.25
N PRO A 72 -1.87 7.13 -2.66
CA PRO A 72 -2.09 6.46 -3.93
C PRO A 72 -3.43 5.70 -3.94
N LEU A 73 -4.04 5.61 -5.12
CA LEU A 73 -5.22 4.81 -5.43
C LEU A 73 -4.85 3.84 -6.54
N VAL A 74 -4.88 2.54 -6.24
CA VAL A 74 -4.61 1.46 -7.19
C VAL A 74 -5.92 0.99 -7.79
N VAL A 75 -6.00 0.99 -9.12
CA VAL A 75 -7.17 0.56 -9.89
C VAL A 75 -6.72 -0.52 -10.87
N VAL A 76 -7.40 -1.65 -10.85
CA VAL A 76 -7.18 -2.73 -11.82
C VAL A 76 -7.66 -2.29 -13.19
N THR A 77 -6.89 -2.62 -14.23
CA THR A 77 -7.26 -2.34 -15.61
C THR A 77 -7.25 -3.60 -16.45
N ASP A 78 -8.09 -3.64 -17.49
CA ASP A 78 -8.18 -4.74 -18.44
C ASP A 78 -7.22 -4.56 -19.64
N ALA A 79 -6.04 -3.99 -19.40
CA ALA A 79 -5.04 -3.75 -20.45
C ALA A 79 -4.57 -5.07 -21.10
#